data_AF-E2A4V2-F1
#
_entry.id   AF-E2A4V2-F1
#
_cell.length_a   1.000
_cell.length_b   1.000
_cell.length_c   1.000
_cell.angle_alpha   90.00
_cell.angle_beta   90.00
_cell.angle_gamma   90.00
#
_symmetry.space_group_name_H-M   'P 1'
#
loop_
_entity.id
_entity.type
_entity.pdbx_description
1 polymer ?
#
loop_
_entity_poly.entity_id
_entity_poly.type
_entity_poly.pdbx_seq_one_letter_code
_entity_poly.pdbx_strand_id
1 'polypeptide(L)'
;LQEDNDPKHRSKLCTEWKEQSGIVTLDWPSQSPDANPIENVWAYLKHMLRGKRVCTLKQLTRQIRLIWRSLPNEYAVNLVESMPRR
;
A
#
# COMPACT_ATOMS: atom_id res chain seq x y z
N LEU A 1 -0.96 11.83 -3.81
CA LEU A 1 -1.31 10.40 -3.74
C LEU A 1 -0.56 9.69 -4.84
N GLN A 2 0.24 8.69 -4.45
CA GLN A 2 0.84 7.74 -5.38
C GLN A 2 0.02 6.45 -5.31
N GLU A 3 -0.47 6.00 -6.45
CA GLU A 3 -1.28 4.79 -6.59
C GLU A 3 -0.87 4.05 -7.87
N ASP A 4 -1.18 2.76 -7.96
CA ASP A 4 -1.09 2.05 -9.23
C ASP A 4 -2.21 2.58 -10.13
N ASN A 5 -1.89 3.04 -11.34
CA ASN A 5 -2.87 3.59 -12.29
C ASN A 5 -3.83 2.52 -12.85
N ASP A 6 -4.29 1.56 -12.03
CA ASP A 6 -5.37 0.62 -12.34
C ASP A 6 -6.61 1.42 -12.76
N PRO A 7 -7.33 0.99 -13.82
CA PRO A 7 -8.50 1.69 -14.32
C PRO A 7 -9.55 2.05 -13.26
N LYS A 8 -9.67 1.28 -12.18
CA LYS A 8 -10.62 1.57 -11.08
C LYS A 8 -10.31 2.89 -10.37
N HIS A 9 -9.03 3.21 -10.20
CA HIS A 9 -8.55 4.46 -9.60
C HIS A 9 -8.67 5.68 -10.52
N ARG A 10 -8.91 5.45 -11.82
CA ARG A 10 -9.07 6.48 -12.85
C ARG A 10 -10.51 6.65 -13.34
N SER A 11 -11.45 5.94 -12.73
CA SER A 11 -12.88 6.15 -13.02
C SER A 11 -13.28 7.60 -12.73
N LYS A 12 -14.24 8.13 -13.49
CA LYS A 12 -14.73 9.51 -13.33
C LYS A 12 -15.10 9.81 -11.87
N LEU A 13 -15.83 8.89 -11.24
CA LEU A 13 -16.21 9.00 -9.83
C LEU A 13 -15.00 9.11 -8.89
N CYS A 14 -13.97 8.29 -9.09
CA CYS A 14 -12.78 8.30 -8.25
C CYS A 14 -11.97 9.59 -8.45
N THR A 15 -11.83 10.05 -9.68
CA THR A 15 -11.13 11.31 -10.00
C THR A 15 -11.87 12.52 -9.41
N GLU A 16 -13.19 12.62 -9.61
CA GLU A 16 -14.00 13.70 -9.04
C GLU A 16 -13.93 13.72 -7.51
N TRP A 17 -13.98 12.54 -6.87
CA TRP A 17 -13.83 12.45 -5.41
C TRP A 17 -12.46 12.93 -4.92
N LYS A 18 -11.37 12.57 -5.62
CA LYS A 18 -10.01 13.02 -5.29
C LYS A 18 -9.87 14.53 -5.43
N GLU A 19 -10.42 15.10 -6.51
CA GLU A 19 -10.45 16.56 -6.73
C GLU A 19 -11.24 17.28 -5.63
N GLN A 20 -12.45 16.82 -5.30
CA GLN A 20 -13.28 17.38 -4.23
C GLN A 20 -12.62 17.27 -2.84
N SER A 21 -11.81 16.23 -2.63
CA SER A 21 -11.07 16.02 -1.39
C SER A 21 -9.75 16.80 -1.33
N GLY A 22 -9.40 17.57 -2.37
CA GLY A 22 -8.13 18.29 -2.46
C GLY A 22 -6.90 17.38 -2.58
N ILE A 23 -7.09 16.13 -3.00
CA ILE A 23 -6.02 15.14 -3.12
C ILE A 23 -5.36 15.29 -4.49
N VAL A 24 -4.12 15.78 -4.50
CA VAL A 24 -3.29 15.80 -5.71
C VAL A 24 -2.77 14.39 -5.97
N THR A 25 -3.11 13.80 -7.12
CA THR A 25 -2.54 12.52 -7.57
C THR A 25 -1.24 12.79 -8.33
N LEU A 26 -0.20 12.00 -8.10
CA LEU A 26 1.07 12.14 -8.79
C LEU A 26 0.98 11.47 -10.17
N ASP A 27 1.44 12.16 -11.22
CA ASP A 27 1.56 11.56 -12.55
C ASP A 27 2.70 10.54 -12.56
N TRP A 28 2.40 9.29 -12.91
CA TRP A 28 3.37 8.20 -12.98
C TRP A 28 2.97 7.20 -14.08
N PRO A 29 3.92 6.53 -14.78
CA PRO A 29 3.58 5.46 -15.71
C PRO A 29 2.70 4.36 -15.09
N SER A 30 1.68 3.95 -15.85
CA SER A 30 0.82 2.82 -15.53
C SER A 30 1.59 1.50 -15.44
N GLN A 31 1.11 0.57 -14.60
CA GLN A 31 1.64 -0.79 -14.45
C GLN A 31 3.12 -0.87 -14.00
N SER A 32 3.53 0.00 -13.07
CA SER A 32 4.85 -0.06 -12.44
C SER A 32 4.75 -0.58 -10.99
N PRO A 33 4.56 -1.89 -10.77
CA PRO A 33 4.45 -2.46 -9.41
C PRO A 33 5.71 -2.21 -8.58
N ASP A 34 6.89 -2.17 -9.23
CA ASP A 34 8.17 -1.86 -8.58
C ASP A 34 8.22 -0.44 -8.00
N ALA A 35 7.38 0.44 -8.55
CA ALA A 35 7.27 1.85 -8.20
C ALA A 35 6.13 2.14 -7.19
N ASN A 36 5.64 1.16 -6.43
CA ASN A 36 4.67 1.42 -5.35
C ASN A 36 5.23 1.02 -3.97
N PRO A 37 5.48 1.97 -3.05
CA PRO A 37 5.96 1.67 -1.70
C PRO A 37 5.11 0.64 -0.96
N ILE A 38 3.78 0.63 -1.20
CA ILE A 38 2.84 -0.23 -0.47
C ILE A 38 3.06 -1.72 -0.76
N GLU A 39 3.59 -2.06 -1.94
CA GLU A 39 3.93 -3.45 -2.30
C GLU A 39 5.00 -4.02 -1.36
N ASN A 40 5.97 -3.20 -0.96
CA ASN A 40 6.99 -3.60 0.01
C ASN A 40 6.37 -3.81 1.40
N VAL A 41 5.41 -2.97 1.78
CA VAL A 41 4.67 -3.15 3.03
C VAL A 41 3.88 -4.45 2.99
N TRP A 42 3.20 -4.78 1.89
CA TRP A 42 2.51 -6.05 1.72
C TRP A 42 3.47 -7.24 1.76
N ALA A 43 4.66 -7.13 1.16
CA ALA A 43 5.72 -8.14 1.26
C ALA A 43 6.14 -8.37 2.72
N TYR A 44 6.35 -7.30 3.48
CA TYR A 44 6.64 -7.36 4.92
C TYR A 44 5.53 -8.05 5.71
N LEU A 45 4.27 -7.66 5.50
CA LEU A 45 3.12 -8.29 6.17
C LEU A 45 3.05 -9.79 5.86
N LYS A 46 3.20 -10.18 4.59
CA LYS A 46 3.21 -11.59 4.15
C LYS A 46 4.36 -12.35 4.81
N HIS A 47 5.55 -11.75 4.91
CA HIS A 47 6.70 -12.33 5.58
C HIS A 47 6.41 -12.59 7.07
N MET A 48 5.88 -11.59 7.79
CA MET A 48 5.56 -11.70 9.21
C MET A 48 4.39 -12.64 9.51
N LEU A 49 3.50 -12.85 8.54
CA LEU A 49 2.42 -13.85 8.63
C LEU A 49 2.92 -15.28 8.40
N ARG A 50 4.05 -15.46 7.71
CA ARG A 50 4.58 -16.78 7.36
C ARG A 50 4.84 -17.59 8.63
N GLY A 51 4.33 -18.82 8.67
CA GLY A 51 4.46 -19.70 9.82
C GLY A 51 3.43 -19.50 10.94
N LYS A 52 2.58 -18.46 10.88
CA LYS A 52 1.45 -18.31 11.81
C LYS A 52 0.29 -19.20 11.36
N ARG A 53 -0.22 -20.04 12.25
CA ARG A 53 -1.43 -20.83 11.99
C ARG A 53 -2.66 -19.92 12.06
N VAL A 54 -3.24 -19.65 10.91
CA VAL A 54 -4.44 -18.83 10.76
C VAL A 54 -5.48 -19.64 9.98
N CYS A 55 -6.58 -19.99 10.63
CA CYS A 55 -7.59 -20.89 10.07
C CYS A 55 -8.93 -20.18 9.78
N THR A 56 -9.10 -18.93 10.20
CA THR A 56 -10.32 -18.16 9.97
C THR A 56 -10.01 -16.75 9.51
N LEU A 57 -10.95 -16.15 8.75
CA LEU A 57 -10.87 -14.75 8.35
C LEU A 57 -10.70 -13.82 9.56
N LYS A 58 -11.41 -14.08 10.66
CA LYS A 58 -11.29 -13.30 11.90
C LYS A 58 -9.88 -13.36 12.49
N GLN A 59 -9.25 -14.54 12.48
CA GLN A 59 -7.87 -14.70 12.92
C GLN A 59 -6.90 -13.96 11.98
N LEU A 60 -7.11 -14.05 10.66
CA LEU A 60 -6.28 -13.40 9.66
C LEU A 60 -6.31 -11.88 9.82
N THR A 61 -7.51 -11.30 9.86
CA THR A 61 -7.72 -9.86 10.07
C THR A 61 -7.09 -9.39 11.37
N ARG A 62 -7.21 -10.17 12.46
CA ARG A 62 -6.55 -9.85 13.73
C ARG A 62 -5.03 -9.84 13.60
N GLN A 63 -4.44 -10.87 12.98
CA GLN A 63 -2.98 -10.95 12.82
C GLN A 63 -2.44 -9.84 11.93
N ILE A 64 -3.08 -9.55 10.80
CA ILE A 64 -2.69 -8.44 9.91
C ILE A 64 -2.70 -7.11 10.67
N ARG A 65 -3.77 -6.83 11.44
CA ARG A 65 -3.85 -5.60 12.24
C ARG A 65 -2.75 -5.49 13.30
N LEU A 66 -2.37 -6.61 13.93
CA LEU A 66 -1.28 -6.62 14.90
C LEU A 66 0.07 -6.34 14.25
N ILE A 67 0.37 -7.01 13.12
CA ILE A 67 1.62 -6.81 12.39
C ILE A 67 1.69 -5.39 11.82
N TRP A 68 0.58 -4.86 11.30
CA TRP A 68 0.49 -3.48 10.82
C TRP A 68 0.82 -2.47 11.92
N ARG A 69 0.24 -2.66 13.11
CA ARG A 69 0.52 -1.79 14.27
C ARG A 69 1.95 -1.90 14.79
N SER A 70 2.64 -3.01 14.51
CA SER A 70 4.04 -3.20 14.88
C SER A 70 5.02 -2.79 13.77
N LEU A 71 4.54 -2.30 12.62
CA LEU A 71 5.40 -1.82 11.56
C LEU A 71 6.09 -0.53 12.03
N PRO A 72 7.44 -0.48 12.07
CA PRO A 72 8.14 0.72 12.51
C PRO A 72 7.89 1.88 11.56
N ASN A 73 7.67 3.09 12.11
CA ASN A 73 7.50 4.27 11.28
C ASN A 73 8.75 4.55 10.42
N GLU A 74 9.96 4.27 10.93
CA GLU A 74 11.18 4.43 10.14
C GLU A 74 11.17 3.53 8.90
N TYR A 75 10.59 2.33 9.00
CA TYR A 75 10.47 1.44 7.85
C TYR A 75 9.60 2.06 6.75
N ALA A 76 8.46 2.66 7.11
CA ALA A 76 7.60 3.35 6.15
C ALA A 76 8.29 4.56 5.52
N VAL A 77 8.99 5.37 6.32
CA VAL A 77 9.75 6.54 5.84
C VAL A 77 10.84 6.10 4.86
N ASN A 78 11.65 5.10 5.24
CA ASN A 78 12.73 4.58 4.40
C ASN A 78 12.22 4.05 3.05
N LEU A 79 11.04 3.44 3.02
CA LEU A 79 10.43 2.98 1.77
C LEU A 79 10.11 4.15 0.85
N VAL A 80 9.50 5.22 1.37
CA VAL A 80 9.19 6.43 0.60
C VAL A 80 10.46 7.10 0.10
N GLU A 81 11.47 7.27 0.96
CA GLU A 81 12.76 7.86 0.61
C GLU A 81 13.60 7.01 -0.36
N SER A 82 13.27 5.73 -0.49
CA SER A 82 13.91 4.84 -1.48
C SER A 82 13.35 4.97 -2.88
N MET A 83 12.16 5.55 -3.04
CA MET A 83 11.46 5.62 -4.33
C MET A 83 12.23 6.35 -5.43
N PRO A 84 12.92 7.48 -5.17
CA PRO A 84 13.70 8.15 -6.22
C PRO A 84 14.86 7.31 -6.79
N ARG A 85 15.25 6.21 -6.12
CA ARG A 85 16.34 5.31 -6.56
C ARG A 85 15.83 4.09 -7.34
N ARG A 86 14.51 3.93 -7.51
CA ARG A 86 13.89 2.79 -8.19
C ARG A 86 13.53 3.11 -9.64
#